data_AF-A0A800CLY7-F1
#
_entry.id   AF-A0A800CLY7-F1
#
_cell.length_a   1.000
_cell.length_b   1.000
_cell.length_c   1.000
_cell.angle_alpha   90.00
_cell.angle_beta   90.00
_cell.angle_gamma   90.00
#
_symmetry.space_group_name_H-M   'P 1'
#
loop_
_entity.id
_entity.type
_entity.pdbx_description
1 polymer ?
#
loop_
_entity_poly.entity_id
_entity_poly.type
_entity_poly.pdbx_seq_one_letter_code
_entity_poly.pdbx_strand_id
1 'polypeptide(L)'
;GYQPMRLTHYRAGWVGGSNRWDVPTWPLKEGQTVWDKEALRRRMIEPWKELESKGLGIIVGEFGAYNKTPHDVVLSWMRDYLELWKEAGWGWAMWNFRGAFGVLDSGREDVRYEDWRGHKLDRRMLELIRMYC
;
A
#
# COMPACT_ATOMS: atom_id res chain seq x y z
N GLY A 1 0.49 5.63 -4.78
CA GLY A 1 1.33 4.71 -4.01
C GLY A 1 0.94 3.27 -4.26
N TYR A 2 1.14 2.76 -5.49
CA TYR A 2 0.82 1.37 -5.85
C TYR A 2 2.06 0.53 -6.19
N GLN A 3 3.26 1.10 -6.16
CA GLN A 3 4.45 0.33 -6.51
C GLN A 3 4.90 -0.54 -5.32
N PRO A 4 5.37 -1.76 -5.55
CA PRO A 4 5.32 -2.47 -6.83
C PRO A 4 3.93 -3.00 -7.16
N MET A 5 3.51 -2.87 -8.43
CA MET A 5 2.22 -3.38 -8.91
C MET A 5 2.04 -4.88 -8.65
N ARG A 6 3.12 -5.67 -8.68
CA ARG A 6 3.08 -7.11 -8.36
C ARG A 6 2.62 -7.42 -6.93
N LEU A 7 2.86 -6.50 -5.98
CA LEU A 7 2.39 -6.63 -4.61
C LEU A 7 0.96 -6.08 -4.48
N THR A 8 0.70 -4.89 -4.99
CA THR A 8 -0.58 -4.20 -4.73
C THR A 8 -1.74 -4.71 -5.56
N HIS A 9 -1.46 -5.36 -6.70
CA HIS A 9 -2.47 -5.87 -7.63
C HIS A 9 -2.36 -7.39 -7.84
N TYR A 10 -1.75 -8.11 -6.91
CA TYR A 10 -1.68 -9.57 -6.95
C TYR A 10 -3.07 -10.19 -7.13
N ARG A 11 -3.24 -11.01 -8.17
CA ARG A 11 -4.53 -11.65 -8.55
C ARG A 11 -5.70 -10.67 -8.78
N ALA A 12 -5.44 -9.39 -9.07
CA ALA A 12 -6.48 -8.45 -9.47
C ALA A 12 -7.01 -8.79 -10.87
N GLY A 13 -8.30 -9.12 -10.99
CA GLY A 13 -8.90 -9.62 -12.24
C GLY A 13 -8.86 -8.65 -13.42
N TRP A 14 -8.69 -7.35 -13.15
CA TRP A 14 -8.52 -6.29 -14.16
C TRP A 14 -7.07 -6.06 -14.58
N VAL A 15 -6.10 -6.77 -13.98
CA VAL A 15 -4.68 -6.68 -14.33
C VAL A 15 -4.25 -7.96 -15.04
N GLY A 16 -3.95 -7.84 -16.33
CA GLY A 16 -3.57 -8.96 -17.18
C GLY A 16 -2.40 -9.76 -16.61
N GLY A 17 -2.60 -11.08 -16.44
CA GLY A 17 -1.57 -12.00 -15.96
C GLY A 17 -1.29 -11.98 -14.45
N SER A 18 -1.98 -11.14 -13.68
CA SER A 18 -1.78 -11.02 -12.21
C SER A 18 -2.07 -12.32 -11.45
N ASN A 19 -2.90 -13.18 -12.03
CA ASN A 19 -3.24 -14.50 -11.51
C ASN A 19 -2.08 -15.52 -11.61
N ARG A 20 -1.05 -15.23 -12.41
CA ARG A 20 0.12 -16.10 -12.62
C ARG A 20 1.37 -15.62 -11.88
N TRP A 21 1.29 -14.50 -11.16
CA TRP A 21 2.41 -14.05 -10.36
C TRP A 21 2.63 -14.97 -9.15
N ASP A 22 3.87 -15.05 -8.68
CA ASP A 22 4.19 -15.66 -7.40
C ASP A 22 3.53 -14.88 -6.26
N VAL A 23 3.31 -15.56 -5.13
CA VAL A 23 2.80 -14.92 -3.91
C VAL A 23 3.77 -13.80 -3.50
N PRO A 24 3.30 -12.54 -3.34
CA PRO A 24 4.19 -11.43 -3.04
C PRO A 24 4.84 -11.58 -1.67
N THR A 25 6.08 -11.10 -1.55
CA THR A 25 6.79 -10.89 -0.29
C THR A 25 7.04 -9.40 -0.10
N TRP A 26 7.42 -8.99 1.11
CA TRP A 26 8.02 -7.69 1.35
C TRP A 26 9.28 -7.83 2.21
N PRO A 27 10.48 -7.42 1.73
CA PRO A 27 10.78 -6.91 0.39
C PRO A 27 10.37 -7.84 -0.77
N LEU A 28 10.05 -7.26 -1.94
CA LEU A 28 9.67 -8.02 -3.13
C LEU A 28 10.85 -8.14 -4.09
N LYS A 29 11.12 -9.36 -4.57
CA LYS A 29 12.08 -9.60 -5.67
C LYS A 29 11.33 -9.84 -6.98
N GLU A 30 11.67 -9.07 -8.01
CA GLU A 30 11.11 -9.16 -9.35
C GLU A 30 12.26 -9.28 -10.38
N GLY A 31 12.61 -10.53 -10.71
CA GLY A 31 13.80 -10.81 -11.52
C GLY A 31 15.07 -10.31 -10.82
N GLN A 32 15.76 -9.36 -11.45
CA GLN A 32 16.94 -8.69 -10.89
C GLN A 32 16.59 -7.43 -10.07
N THR A 33 15.33 -6.99 -10.09
CA THR A 33 14.89 -5.82 -9.30
C THR A 33 14.52 -6.26 -7.90
N VAL A 34 14.98 -5.51 -6.90
CA VAL A 34 14.53 -5.60 -5.52
C VAL A 34 13.72 -4.36 -5.18
N TRP A 35 12.52 -4.58 -4.66
CA TRP A 35 11.65 -3.55 -4.10
C TRP A 35 11.70 -3.67 -2.58
N ASP A 36 12.31 -2.69 -1.94
CA ASP A 36 12.37 -2.47 -0.50
C ASP A 36 12.09 -0.98 -0.20
N LYS A 37 12.12 -0.57 1.08
CA LYS A 37 11.94 0.83 1.47
C LYS A 37 12.88 1.78 0.73
N GLU A 38 14.11 1.38 0.49
CA GLU A 38 15.13 2.21 -0.14
C GLU A 38 14.90 2.34 -1.66
N ALA A 39 14.47 1.28 -2.33
CA ALA A 39 13.99 1.34 -3.71
C ALA A 39 12.75 2.24 -3.83
N LEU A 40 11.82 2.18 -2.86
CA LEU A 40 10.68 3.10 -2.81
C LEU A 40 11.13 4.55 -2.63
N ARG A 41 12.08 4.83 -1.74
CA ARG A 41 12.66 6.17 -1.55
C ARG A 41 13.20 6.73 -2.87
N ARG A 42 14.13 6.01 -3.50
CA ARG A 42 14.75 6.44 -4.75
C ARG A 42 13.78 6.61 -5.91
N ARG A 43 12.80 5.71 -6.04
CA ARG A 43 11.92 5.67 -7.22
C ARG A 43 10.65 6.48 -7.07
N MET A 44 10.14 6.59 -5.85
CA MET A 44 8.80 7.11 -5.58
C MET A 44 8.80 8.37 -4.72
N ILE A 45 9.92 8.70 -4.07
CA ILE A 45 10.05 9.91 -3.25
C ILE A 45 10.94 10.95 -3.94
N GLU A 46 12.20 10.60 -4.23
CA GLU A 46 13.20 11.55 -4.73
C GLU A 46 12.77 12.35 -5.98
N PRO A 47 12.20 11.74 -7.04
CA PRO A 47 11.81 12.50 -8.24
C PRO A 47 10.72 13.53 -7.96
N TRP A 48 9.79 13.20 -7.06
CA TRP A 48 8.70 14.10 -6.67
C TRP A 48 9.15 15.16 -5.67
N LYS A 49 10.15 14.85 -4.83
CA LYS A 49 10.82 15.86 -4.00
C LYS A 49 11.56 16.90 -4.82
N GLU A 50 12.15 16.50 -5.95
CA GLU A 50 12.73 17.48 -6.88
C GLU A 50 11.68 18.44 -7.43
N LEU A 51 10.48 17.94 -7.77
CA LEU A 51 9.35 18.79 -8.19
C LEU A 51 8.83 19.68 -7.05
N GLU A 52 8.72 19.14 -5.84
CA GLU A 52 8.31 19.90 -4.66
C GLU A 52 9.26 21.06 -4.36
N SER A 53 10.57 20.86 -4.51
CA SER A 53 11.57 21.92 -4.32
C SER A 53 11.42 23.11 -5.27
N LYS A 54 10.65 22.95 -6.35
CA LYS A 54 10.28 24.00 -7.30
C LYS A 54 8.99 24.75 -6.90
N GLY A 55 8.48 24.51 -5.68
CA GLY A 55 7.32 25.18 -5.11
C GLY A 55 5.97 24.49 -5.37
N LEU A 56 5.98 23.23 -5.85
CA LEU A 56 4.77 22.47 -6.14
C LEU A 56 4.33 21.64 -4.93
N GLY A 57 3.03 21.65 -4.62
CA GLY A 57 2.46 20.76 -3.61
C GLY A 57 2.35 19.32 -4.12
N ILE A 58 2.71 18.34 -3.28
CA ILE A 58 2.59 16.91 -3.61
C ILE A 58 1.61 16.23 -2.66
N ILE A 59 0.71 15.44 -3.24
CA ILE A 59 -0.20 14.53 -2.51
C ILE A 59 -0.19 13.16 -3.19
N VAL A 60 -0.22 12.10 -2.39
CA VAL A 60 -0.45 10.74 -2.89
C VAL A 60 -1.96 10.53 -2.99
N GLY A 61 -2.52 10.88 -4.15
CA GLY A 61 -3.98 10.84 -4.37
C GLY A 61 -4.62 9.46 -4.21
N GLU A 62 -3.86 8.38 -4.38
CA GLU A 62 -4.33 7.02 -4.16
C GLU A 62 -3.21 6.10 -3.65
N PHE A 63 -3.53 5.22 -2.69
CA PHE A 63 -2.71 4.08 -2.33
C PHE A 63 -3.52 2.93 -1.72
N GLY A 64 -2.92 1.75 -1.67
CA GLY A 64 -3.45 0.56 -1.04
C GLY A 64 -2.97 -0.71 -1.74
N ALA A 65 -3.37 -1.87 -1.22
CA ALA A 65 -3.12 -3.15 -1.83
C ALA A 65 -4.42 -3.97 -1.88
N TYR A 66 -4.61 -4.72 -2.97
CA TYR A 66 -5.76 -5.57 -3.15
C TYR A 66 -5.81 -6.71 -2.12
N ASN A 67 -7.00 -7.27 -1.91
CA ASN A 67 -7.29 -8.18 -0.79
C ASN A 67 -6.73 -9.60 -0.97
N LYS A 68 -6.02 -9.87 -2.06
CA LYS A 68 -5.42 -11.19 -2.35
C LYS A 68 -3.97 -11.31 -1.93
N THR A 69 -3.31 -10.19 -1.62
CA THR A 69 -1.94 -10.18 -1.10
C THR A 69 -1.95 -10.53 0.39
N PRO A 70 -1.04 -11.40 0.89
CA PRO A 70 -0.92 -11.72 2.31
C PRO A 70 -0.87 -10.45 3.17
N HIS A 71 -1.63 -10.43 4.25
CA HIS A 71 -1.87 -9.22 5.01
C HIS A 71 -0.62 -8.70 5.72
N ASP A 72 0.24 -9.59 6.23
CA ASP A 72 1.53 -9.24 6.83
C ASP A 72 2.47 -8.54 5.84
N VAL A 73 2.49 -9.01 4.59
CA VAL A 73 3.21 -8.40 3.47
C VAL A 73 2.66 -7.01 3.17
N VAL A 74 1.32 -6.86 3.13
CA VAL A 74 0.67 -5.55 2.93
C VAL A 74 1.00 -4.58 4.05
N LEU A 75 0.90 -4.97 5.32
CA LEU A 75 1.19 -4.09 6.44
C LEU A 75 2.66 -3.64 6.48
N SER A 76 3.59 -4.54 6.12
CA SER A 76 5.02 -4.22 6.07
C SER A 76 5.33 -3.22 4.96
N TRP A 77 4.81 -3.46 3.75
CA TRP A 77 4.92 -2.52 2.62
C TRP A 77 4.25 -1.18 2.91
N MET A 78 3.05 -1.20 3.50
CA MET A 78 2.29 -0.01 3.82
C MET A 78 3.02 0.86 4.84
N ARG A 79 3.64 0.25 5.86
CA ARG A 79 4.45 0.97 6.85
C ARG A 79 5.58 1.75 6.17
N ASP A 80 6.33 1.11 5.28
CA ASP A 80 7.45 1.75 4.60
C ASP A 80 7.01 2.96 3.78
N TYR A 81 5.89 2.86 3.06
CA TYR A 81 5.33 4.00 2.34
C TYR A 81 4.86 5.12 3.25
N LEU A 82 4.12 4.78 4.31
CA LEU A 82 3.59 5.77 5.27
C LEU A 82 4.74 6.50 5.99
N GLU A 83 5.81 5.80 6.35
CA GLU A 83 7.02 6.39 6.89
C GLU A 83 7.65 7.36 5.90
N LEU A 84 7.85 6.94 4.65
CA LEU A 84 8.44 7.78 3.62
C LEU A 84 7.59 9.02 3.31
N TRP A 85 6.27 8.90 3.27
CA TRP A 85 5.38 10.04 3.05
C TRP A 85 5.34 10.99 4.24
N LYS A 86 5.42 10.47 5.47
CA LYS A 86 5.56 11.29 6.67
C LYS A 86 6.90 12.02 6.71
N GLU A 87 8.01 11.33 6.40
CA GLU A 87 9.35 11.92 6.23
C GLU A 87 9.32 13.02 5.16
N ALA A 88 8.57 12.81 4.08
CA ALA A 88 8.38 13.79 3.02
C ALA A 88 7.39 14.92 3.38
N GLY A 89 6.57 14.81 4.42
CA GLY A 89 5.50 15.76 4.69
C GLY A 89 4.37 15.74 3.65
N TRP A 90 4.10 14.59 3.03
CA TRP A 90 3.04 14.43 2.03
C TRP A 90 1.76 13.86 2.62
N GLY A 91 0.64 14.45 2.21
CA GLY A 91 -0.67 13.84 2.42
C GLY A 91 -0.88 12.61 1.53
N TRP A 92 -1.82 11.75 1.91
CA TRP A 92 -2.17 10.55 1.17
C TRP A 92 -3.67 10.24 1.30
N ALA A 93 -4.22 9.51 0.33
CA ALA A 93 -5.61 9.04 0.36
C ALA A 93 -5.70 7.55 -0.02
N MET A 94 -6.30 6.74 0.85
CA MET A 94 -6.48 5.31 0.60
C MET A 94 -7.56 5.12 -0.46
N TRP A 95 -7.34 4.19 -1.39
CA TRP A 95 -8.26 3.97 -2.52
C TRP A 95 -9.69 3.63 -2.08
N ASN A 96 -9.84 2.86 -1.01
CA ASN A 96 -11.14 2.56 -0.43
C ASN A 96 -11.13 2.86 1.06
N PHE A 97 -12.22 3.44 1.57
CA PHE A 97 -12.54 3.34 2.99
C PHE A 97 -13.15 1.96 3.28
N ARG A 98 -14.25 1.65 2.58
CA ARG A 98 -14.88 0.34 2.50
C ARG A 98 -14.61 -0.29 1.13
N GLY A 99 -14.12 -1.53 1.10
CA GLY A 99 -13.80 -2.24 -0.13
C GLY A 99 -12.41 -2.90 -0.10
N ALA A 100 -12.05 -3.57 -1.18
CA ALA A 100 -10.93 -4.52 -1.22
C ALA A 100 -9.54 -3.90 -0.92
N PHE A 101 -9.39 -2.58 -1.03
CA PHE A 101 -8.16 -1.86 -0.70
C PHE A 101 -8.19 -1.19 0.68
N GLY A 102 -9.34 -1.21 1.35
CA GLY A 102 -9.64 -0.40 2.54
C GLY A 102 -9.49 -1.13 3.86
N VAL A 103 -9.76 -0.39 4.94
CA VAL A 103 -9.77 -0.88 6.32
C VAL A 103 -11.08 -1.57 6.71
N LEU A 104 -12.16 -1.32 5.99
CA LEU A 104 -13.48 -1.89 6.27
C LEU A 104 -13.95 -2.78 5.12
N ASP A 105 -14.54 -3.92 5.48
CA ASP A 105 -15.17 -4.87 4.55
C ASP A 105 -14.24 -5.28 3.38
N SER A 106 -12.94 -5.37 3.64
CA SER A 106 -11.94 -5.57 2.58
C SER A 106 -11.90 -7.00 2.03
N GLY A 107 -12.48 -7.97 2.75
CA GLY A 107 -12.60 -9.35 2.26
C GLY A 107 -11.26 -10.07 2.11
N ARG A 108 -10.24 -9.67 2.88
CA ARG A 108 -9.00 -10.42 3.04
C ARG A 108 -9.31 -11.71 3.80
N GLU A 109 -8.76 -12.82 3.33
CA GLU A 109 -9.06 -14.15 3.88
C GLU A 109 -8.28 -14.45 5.17
N ASP A 110 -7.18 -13.72 5.40
CA ASP A 110 -6.22 -13.91 6.49
C ASP A 110 -6.29 -12.80 7.56
N VAL A 111 -7.36 -12.02 7.56
CA VAL A 111 -7.60 -10.96 8.56
C VAL A 111 -8.62 -11.41 9.59
N ARG A 112 -8.24 -11.31 10.87
CA ARG A 112 -9.19 -11.38 11.98
C ARG A 112 -9.87 -10.02 12.14
N TYR A 113 -11.01 -9.87 11.51
CA TYR A 113 -11.82 -8.65 11.58
C TYR A 113 -12.47 -8.45 12.95
N GLU A 114 -12.57 -7.19 13.36
CA GLU A 114 -13.39 -6.72 14.48
C GLU A 114 -14.79 -6.35 13.95
N ASP A 115 -15.87 -6.72 14.66
CA ASP A 115 -17.18 -6.15 14.37
C ASP A 115 -17.21 -4.71 14.84
N TRP A 116 -17.39 -3.79 13.90
CA TRP A 116 -17.49 -2.37 14.18
C TRP A 116 -18.74 -1.82 13.49
N ARG A 117 -19.80 -1.63 14.29
CA ARG A 117 -21.09 -1.09 13.82
C ARG A 117 -21.67 -1.88 12.64
N GLY A 118 -21.55 -3.22 12.67
CA GLY A 118 -22.05 -4.10 11.62
C GLY A 118 -21.12 -4.23 10.40
N HIS A 119 -19.90 -3.68 10.47
CA HIS A 119 -18.88 -3.81 9.44
C HIS A 119 -17.68 -4.59 9.94
N LYS A 120 -16.95 -5.23 9.02
CA LYS A 120 -15.71 -5.96 9.30
C LYS A 120 -14.52 -5.02 9.27
N LEU A 121 -14.03 -4.61 10.44
CA LEU A 121 -12.90 -3.70 10.59
C LEU A 121 -11.56 -4.42 10.69
N ASP A 122 -10.63 -4.07 9.82
CA ASP A 122 -9.22 -4.40 9.94
C ASP A 122 -8.54 -3.45 10.94
N ARG A 123 -8.59 -3.83 12.22
CA ARG A 123 -7.99 -3.05 13.31
C ARG A 123 -6.49 -2.83 13.10
N ARG A 124 -5.77 -3.81 12.56
CA ARG A 124 -4.31 -3.72 12.39
C ARG A 124 -3.95 -2.68 11.33
N MET A 125 -4.64 -2.70 10.19
CA MET A 125 -4.45 -1.70 9.14
C MET A 125 -4.89 -0.31 9.59
N LEU A 126 -6.01 -0.20 10.32
CA LEU A 126 -6.48 1.08 10.87
C LEU A 126 -5.46 1.70 11.84
N GLU A 127 -4.96 0.93 12.81
CA GLU A 127 -3.96 1.47 13.74
C GLU A 127 -2.65 1.79 13.04
N LEU A 128 -2.26 1.02 12.02
CA LEU A 128 -1.09 1.34 11.20
C LEU A 128 -1.23 2.72 10.56
N ILE A 129 -2.32 2.98 9.84
CA ILE A 129 -2.49 4.28 9.17
C ILE A 129 -2.60 5.45 10.16
N ARG A 130 -3.23 5.25 11.32
CA ARG A 130 -3.38 6.29 12.35
C ARG A 130 -2.05 6.74 12.96
N MET A 131 -1.01 5.91 12.96
CA MET A 131 0.33 6.30 13.41
C MET A 131 1.03 7.32 12.48
N TYR A 132 0.54 7.43 11.24
CA TYR A 132 1.11 8.28 10.19
C TYR A 132 0.10 9.25 9.58
N CYS A 133 -1.05 9.43 10.24
CA CYS A 133 -1.97 10.57 10.03
C CYS A 133 -1.49 11.79 10.81
#